data_AF-A0A3D1V9U4-F1
#
_entry.id   AF-A0A3D1V9U4-F1
#
_cell.length_a   1.000
_cell.length_b   1.000
_cell.length_c   1.000
_cell.angle_alpha   90.00
_cell.angle_beta   90.00
_cell.angle_gamma   90.00
#
_symmetry.space_group_name_H-M   'P 1'
#
loop_
_entity.id
_entity.type
_entity.pdbx_description
1 polymer ?
#
loop_
_entity_poly.entity_id
_entity_poly.type
_entity_poly.pdbx_seq_one_letter_code
_entity_poly.pdbx_strand_id
1 'polypeptide(L)'
;MAGTTHGARSTVPIATLTLRQLAHGNAVRVVALFAAVPVAFALIYLIGQPTIDRVTFANNLFTHGVAPTVLPLAILILATSALGNEVEDRTMVYLVLKPQTRMRIVLEKLLAVA
;
A
#
# COMPACT_ATOMS: atom_id res chain seq x y z
N MET A 1 45.17 -0.70 -1.82
CA MET A 1 44.15 -0.49 -0.78
C MET A 1 42.78 -0.61 -1.44
N ALA A 2 42.11 -1.74 -1.23
CA ALA A 2 40.85 -2.08 -1.85
C ALA A 2 39.69 -1.47 -1.06
N GLY A 3 38.96 -0.54 -1.69
CA GLY A 3 37.72 0.03 -1.16
C GLY A 3 36.52 -0.58 -1.86
N THR A 4 36.08 -1.74 -1.39
CA THR A 4 34.86 -2.43 -1.86
C THR A 4 33.62 -1.75 -1.26
N THR A 5 32.99 -0.83 -2.00
CA THR A 5 31.61 -0.43 -1.74
C THR A 5 30.72 -1.14 -2.75
N HIS A 6 30.38 -2.39 -2.43
CA HIS A 6 29.39 -3.17 -3.15
C HIS A 6 28.01 -2.57 -2.82
N GLY A 7 27.64 -1.48 -3.49
CA GLY A 7 26.30 -0.93 -3.45
C GLY A 7 25.32 -2.00 -3.89
N ALA A 8 24.53 -2.51 -2.95
CA ALA A 8 23.55 -3.56 -3.16
C ALA A 8 22.69 -3.22 -4.39
N ARG A 9 22.90 -3.96 -5.47
CA ARG A 9 22.05 -3.91 -6.66
C ARG A 9 20.68 -4.42 -6.23
N SER A 10 19.75 -3.52 -5.89
CA SER A 10 18.37 -3.92 -5.63
C SER A 10 17.80 -4.48 -6.93
N THR A 11 17.45 -5.75 -6.92
CA THR A 11 16.97 -6.54 -8.06
C THR A 11 15.64 -6.05 -8.65
N VAL A 12 14.99 -5.04 -8.06
CA VAL A 12 13.72 -4.46 -8.53
C VAL A 12 13.68 -2.93 -8.34
N PRO A 13 14.40 -2.14 -9.16
CA PRO A 13 14.53 -0.69 -8.97
C PRO A 13 13.23 0.10 -9.16
N ILE A 14 12.28 -0.45 -9.92
CA ILE A 14 10.97 0.17 -10.14
C ILE A 14 10.08 -0.03 -8.90
N ALA A 15 10.07 -1.22 -8.30
CA ALA A 15 9.27 -1.49 -7.10
C ALA A 15 9.69 -0.63 -5.91
N THR A 16 10.99 -0.42 -5.71
CA THR A 16 11.49 0.44 -4.62
C THR A 16 11.15 1.91 -4.85
N LEU A 17 11.17 2.38 -6.10
CA LEU A 17 10.74 3.74 -6.44
C LEU A 17 9.23 3.91 -6.23
N THR A 18 8.42 2.96 -6.69
CA THR A 18 6.96 2.96 -6.47
C THR A 18 6.61 2.91 -5.00
N LEU A 19 7.28 2.06 -4.20
CA LEU A 19 7.11 2.00 -2.74
C LEU A 19 7.44 3.35 -2.07
N ARG A 20 8.52 4.01 -2.49
CA ARG A 20 8.92 5.31 -1.93
C ARG A 20 7.98 6.43 -2.34
N GLN A 21 7.50 6.42 -3.59
CA GLN A 21 6.52 7.39 -4.10
C GLN A 21 5.14 7.18 -3.46
N LEU A 22 4.73 5.93 -3.25
CA LEU A 22 3.51 5.58 -2.52
C LEU A 22 3.62 6.06 -1.07
N ALA A 23 4.74 5.78 -0.39
CA ALA A 23 5.03 6.21 0.98
C ALA A 23 5.00 7.74 1.18
N HIS A 24 5.33 8.52 0.15
CA HIS A 24 5.33 9.99 0.20
C HIS A 24 4.06 10.63 -0.40
N GLY A 25 3.14 9.83 -0.93
CA GLY A 25 1.90 10.30 -1.53
C GLY A 25 0.79 10.59 -0.52
N ASN A 26 -0.16 11.45 -0.90
CA ASN A 26 -1.35 11.75 -0.09
C ASN A 26 -2.17 10.48 0.21
N ALA A 27 -2.12 9.47 -0.66
CA ALA A 27 -2.79 8.19 -0.48
C ALA A 27 -2.33 7.44 0.77
N VAL A 28 -1.03 7.52 1.15
CA VAL A 28 -0.55 6.87 2.38
C VAL A 28 -1.09 7.55 3.63
N ARG A 29 -1.36 8.86 3.61
CA ARG A 29 -2.05 9.53 4.72
C ARG A 29 -3.49 9.04 4.85
N VAL A 30 -4.20 8.87 3.74
CA VAL A 30 -5.59 8.36 3.73
C VAL A 30 -5.62 6.91 4.20
N VAL A 31 -4.71 6.07 3.72
CA VAL A 31 -4.61 4.67 4.16
C VAL A 31 -4.20 4.58 5.63
N ALA A 32 -3.29 5.42 6.09
CA ALA A 32 -2.94 5.51 7.52
C ALA A 32 -4.14 5.91 8.38
N LEU A 33 -4.98 6.83 7.90
CA LEU A 33 -6.24 7.19 8.57
C LEU A 33 -7.20 6.00 8.65
N PHE A 34 -7.39 5.26 7.55
CA PHE A 34 -8.21 4.05 7.55
C PHE A 34 -7.63 2.94 8.44
N ALA A 35 -6.30 2.77 8.46
CA ALA A 35 -5.61 1.83 9.31
C ALA A 35 -5.68 2.20 10.80
N ALA A 36 -5.93 3.47 11.13
CA ALA A 36 -6.15 3.91 12.51
C ALA A 36 -7.49 3.43 13.09
N VAL A 37 -8.46 3.05 12.26
CA VAL A 37 -9.79 2.57 12.70
C VAL A 37 -9.69 1.34 13.61
N PRO A 38 -9.06 0.21 13.23
CA PRO A 38 -8.90 -0.94 14.12
C PRO A 38 -8.07 -0.61 15.37
N VAL A 39 -7.13 0.34 15.28
CA VAL A 39 -6.36 0.81 16.44
C VAL A 39 -7.27 1.53 17.44
N ALA A 40 -8.19 2.38 16.97
CA ALA A 40 -9.17 3.04 17.81
C ALA A 40 -10.08 2.01 18.53
N PHE A 41 -10.54 0.98 17.81
CA PHE A 41 -11.31 -0.12 18.42
C PHE A 41 -10.50 -0.88 19.48
N ALA A 42 -9.21 -1.13 19.24
CA ALA A 42 -8.33 -1.76 20.22
C ALA A 42 -8.13 -0.88 21.48
N LEU A 43 -8.03 0.45 21.32
CA LEU A 43 -7.95 1.38 22.45
C LEU A 43 -9.26 1.38 23.27
N ILE A 44 -10.42 1.36 22.61
CA ILE A 44 -11.72 1.25 23.27
C ILE A 44 -11.81 -0.07 24.06
N TYR A 45 -11.35 -1.18 23.47
CA TYR A 45 -11.28 -2.47 24.16
C TYR A 45 -10.39 -2.42 25.40
N LEU A 46 -9.25 -1.71 25.33
CA LEU A 46 -8.29 -1.61 26.43
C LEU A 46 -8.84 -0.87 27.65
N ILE A 47 -9.63 0.20 27.44
CA ILE A 47 -10.19 1.01 28.52
C ILE A 47 -11.56 0.53 29.00
N GLY A 48 -12.23 -0.33 28.21
CA GLY A 48 -13.52 -0.89 28.54
C GLY A 48 -13.46 -2.04 29.54
N GLN A 49 -14.63 -2.56 29.89
CA GLN A 49 -14.78 -3.83 30.59
C GLN A 49 -15.25 -4.89 29.58
N PRO A 50 -14.33 -5.48 28.80
CA PRO A 50 -14.71 -6.39 27.73
C PRO A 50 -15.30 -7.67 28.29
N THR A 51 -16.40 -8.11 27.69
CA THR A 51 -17.07 -9.38 27.99
C THR A 51 -16.48 -10.55 27.21
N ILE A 52 -15.66 -10.27 26.20
CA ILE A 52 -15.01 -11.26 25.33
C ILE A 52 -13.50 -11.22 25.49
N ASP A 53 -12.86 -12.37 25.29
CA ASP A 53 -11.40 -12.49 25.38
C ASP A 53 -10.70 -11.76 24.22
N ARG A 54 -9.40 -11.50 24.41
CA ARG A 54 -8.58 -10.71 23.50
C ARG A 54 -8.46 -11.34 22.12
N VAL A 55 -8.38 -12.68 22.05
CA VAL A 55 -8.17 -13.40 20.79
C VAL A 55 -9.45 -13.39 19.98
N THR A 56 -10.60 -13.65 20.62
CA THR A 56 -11.90 -13.56 19.95
C THR A 56 -12.22 -12.13 19.50
N PHE A 57 -11.91 -11.11 20.30
CA PHE A 57 -12.06 -9.71 19.88
C PHE A 57 -11.22 -9.41 18.63
N ALA A 58 -9.94 -9.74 18.64
CA ALA A 58 -9.05 -9.49 17.50
C ALA A 58 -9.51 -10.25 16.25
N ASN A 59 -9.91 -11.51 16.40
CA ASN A 59 -10.41 -12.31 15.28
C ASN A 59 -11.72 -11.77 14.70
N ASN A 60 -12.65 -11.34 15.55
CA ASN A 60 -13.91 -10.73 15.10
C ASN A 60 -13.67 -9.38 14.43
N LEU A 61 -12.83 -8.53 15.01
CA LEU A 61 -12.45 -7.24 14.43
C LEU A 61 -11.79 -7.44 13.06
N PHE A 62 -10.93 -8.45 12.92
CA PHE A 62 -10.30 -8.76 11.65
C PHE A 62 -11.30 -9.31 10.63
N THR A 63 -12.04 -10.37 10.99
CA THR A 63 -12.91 -11.12 10.07
C THR A 63 -14.15 -10.33 9.65
N HIS A 64 -14.71 -9.52 10.53
CA HIS A 64 -15.94 -8.76 10.26
C HIS A 64 -15.69 -7.27 10.00
N GLY A 65 -14.53 -6.74 10.40
CA GLY A 65 -14.15 -5.36 10.16
C GLY A 65 -13.05 -5.24 9.10
N VAL A 66 -11.82 -5.56 9.49
CA VAL A 66 -10.61 -5.24 8.70
C VAL A 66 -10.61 -5.91 7.33
N ALA A 67 -10.77 -7.23 7.28
CA ALA A 67 -10.69 -8.02 6.04
C ALA A 67 -11.77 -7.64 5.00
N PRO A 68 -13.07 -7.49 5.37
CA PRO A 68 -14.10 -7.16 4.39
C PRO A 68 -14.19 -5.66 4.03
N THR A 69 -13.68 -4.75 4.87
CA THR A 69 -13.89 -3.29 4.67
C THR A 69 -12.60 -2.49 4.54
N VAL A 70 -11.73 -2.53 5.55
CA VAL A 70 -10.51 -1.71 5.59
C VAL A 70 -9.54 -2.15 4.51
N LEU A 71 -9.35 -3.46 4.35
CA LEU A 71 -8.40 -4.03 3.40
C LEU A 71 -8.77 -3.68 1.94
N PRO A 72 -10.01 -3.92 1.46
CA PRO A 72 -10.36 -3.61 0.07
C PRO A 72 -10.34 -2.11 -0.21
N LEU A 73 -10.74 -1.26 0.75
CA LEU A 73 -10.69 0.20 0.60
C LEU A 73 -9.24 0.71 0.55
N ALA A 74 -8.36 0.22 1.43
CA ALA A 74 -6.95 0.57 1.39
C ALA A 74 -6.31 0.16 0.08
N ILE A 75 -6.55 -1.08 -0.39
CA ILE A 75 -6.06 -1.56 -1.69
C ILE A 75 -6.58 -0.68 -2.81
N LEU A 76 -7.87 -0.33 -2.82
CA LEU A 76 -8.46 0.54 -3.84
C LEU A 76 -7.82 1.93 -3.87
N ILE A 77 -7.58 2.54 -2.70
CA ILE A 77 -6.96 3.87 -2.58
C ILE A 77 -5.50 3.82 -3.07
N LEU A 78 -4.75 2.78 -2.71
CA LEU A 78 -3.37 2.61 -3.18
C LEU A 78 -3.31 2.33 -4.67
N ALA A 79 -4.19 1.46 -5.19
CA ALA A 79 -4.29 1.14 -6.62
C ALA A 79 -4.63 2.38 -7.45
N THR A 80 -5.62 3.15 -7.01
CA THR A 80 -6.05 4.37 -7.70
C THR A 80 -4.99 5.46 -7.62
N SER A 81 -4.25 5.60 -6.53
CA SER A 81 -3.12 6.53 -6.45
C SER A 81 -1.94 6.12 -7.31
N ALA A 82 -1.59 4.83 -7.33
CA ALA A 82 -0.51 4.31 -8.16
C ALA A 82 -0.78 4.50 -9.66
N LEU A 83 -2.04 4.49 -10.08
CA LEU A 83 -2.45 4.80 -11.46
C LEU A 83 -2.64 6.30 -11.69
N GLY A 84 -3.21 7.00 -10.72
CA GLY A 84 -3.62 8.40 -10.80
C GLY A 84 -2.46 9.37 -10.94
N ASN A 85 -1.34 9.15 -10.24
CA ASN A 85 -0.17 10.03 -10.34
C ASN A 85 0.35 10.15 -11.78
N GLU A 86 0.31 9.07 -12.58
CA GLU A 86 0.75 9.11 -13.98
C GLU A 86 -0.26 9.77 -14.93
N VAL A 87 -1.56 9.73 -14.58
CA VAL A 87 -2.63 10.46 -15.29
C VAL A 87 -2.44 11.97 -15.04
N GLU A 88 -2.26 12.34 -13.78
CA GLU A 88 -2.21 13.73 -13.32
C GLU A 88 -0.94 14.44 -13.81
N ASP A 89 0.20 13.74 -13.82
CA ASP A 89 1.48 14.26 -14.30
C ASP A 89 1.62 14.21 -15.85
N ARG A 90 0.59 13.76 -16.59
CA ARG A 90 0.59 13.55 -18.06
C ARG A 90 1.72 12.63 -18.58
N THR A 91 2.42 11.92 -17.72
CA THR A 91 3.53 11.02 -18.07
C THR A 91 3.05 9.72 -18.71
N MET A 92 1.76 9.39 -18.56
CA MET A 92 1.14 8.23 -19.20
C MET A 92 1.30 8.24 -20.74
N VAL A 93 1.21 9.42 -21.38
CA VAL A 93 1.39 9.56 -22.84
C VAL A 93 2.84 9.22 -23.25
N TYR A 94 3.83 9.63 -22.45
CA TYR A 94 5.24 9.32 -22.70
C TYR A 94 5.56 7.83 -22.53
N LEU A 95 4.89 7.13 -21.61
CA LEU A 95 5.03 5.68 -21.44
C LEU A 95 4.41 4.89 -22.61
N VAL A 96 3.28 5.35 -23.17
CA VAL A 96 2.64 4.72 -24.32
C VAL A 96 3.44 4.88 -25.62
N LEU A 97 4.19 5.98 -25.74
CA LEU A 97 5.05 6.24 -26.91
C LEU A 97 6.33 5.41 -26.92
N LYS A 98 6.73 4.83 -25.79
CA LYS A 98 7.89 3.96 -25.68
C LYS A 98 7.52 2.55 -26.16
N PRO A 99 8.33 1.88 -27.01
CA PRO A 99 8.02 0.53 -27.48
C PRO A 99 8.29 -0.47 -26.35
N GLN A 100 7.39 -0.51 -25.38
CA GLN A 100 7.36 -1.45 -24.28
C GLN A 100 5.99 -2.14 -24.31
N THR A 101 5.99 -3.45 -24.12
CA THR A 101 4.76 -4.25 -24.14
C THR A 101 3.82 -3.76 -23.04
N ARG A 102 2.61 -3.32 -23.41
CA ARG A 102 1.62 -2.74 -22.47
C ARG A 102 1.34 -3.65 -21.27
N MET A 103 1.41 -4.97 -21.45
CA MET A 103 1.26 -5.95 -20.38
C MET A 103 2.35 -5.90 -19.31
N ARG A 104 3.58 -5.53 -19.65
CA ARG A 104 4.67 -5.46 -18.65
C ARG A 104 4.44 -4.33 -17.65
N ILE A 105 3.90 -3.20 -18.12
CA ILE A 105 3.52 -2.06 -17.27
C ILE A 105 2.39 -2.44 -16.31
N VAL A 106 1.37 -3.15 -16.80
CA VAL A 106 0.25 -3.61 -15.98
C VAL A 106 0.71 -4.60 -14.90
N LEU A 107 1.54 -5.57 -15.27
CA LEU A 107 2.06 -6.58 -14.33
C LEU A 107 2.95 -5.97 -13.25
N GLU A 108 3.86 -5.06 -13.62
CA GLU A 108 4.72 -4.38 -12.65
C GLU A 108 3.92 -3.50 -11.68
N LYS A 109 2.83 -2.87 -12.12
CA LYS A 109 1.93 -2.11 -11.24
C LYS A 109 1.07 -2.99 -10.34
N LEU A 110 0.55 -4.10 -10.86
CA LEU A 110 -0.20 -5.06 -10.06
C LEU A 110 0.68 -5.63 -8.93
N LEU A 111 1.92 -5.99 -9.23
CA LEU A 111 2.88 -6.48 -8.23
C LEU A 111 3.26 -5.44 -7.16
N ALA A 112 3.12 -4.15 -7.46
CA ALA A 112 3.44 -3.10 -6.49
C ALA A 112 2.29 -2.82 -5.50
N VAL A 113 1.07 -3.22 -5.84
CA VAL A 113 -0.16 -2.93 -5.07
C VAL A 113 -0.73 -4.17 -4.38
N ALA A 114 -0.47 -5.36 -4.93
CA ALA A 114 -0.85 -6.65 -4.35
C ALA A 114 0.00 -7.01 -3.12
#